data_AF-A0A2Z2HAG9-F1
#
_entry.id   AF-A0A2Z2HAG9-F1
#
_cell.length_a   1.000
_cell.length_b   1.000
_cell.length_c   1.000
_cell.angle_alpha   90.00
_cell.angle_beta   90.00
_cell.angle_gamma   90.00
#
_symmetry.space_group_name_H-M   'P 1'
#
loop_
_entity.id
_entity.type
_entity.pdbx_description
1 polymer ?
#
loop_
_entity_poly.entity_id
_entity_poly.type
_entity_poly.pdbx_seq_one_letter_code
_entity_poly.pdbx_strand_id
1 'polypeptide(L)'
;MGAQGCHCHYRVVERTQLSIFPSLPGFTVKGKPNMSVTLETLNHMPEAQFVSQLEGLYEHSPWIVRDIAAQRPFASPDALIDTAQAHVHRADARAQLDLICAHPELGDRQLARLTPASQAEQRGAGLAEDQERLERLRALNEAYRRRHGFPFVIAVAGLTPETILAMIEKRLPRDSDTEITESLMQIGHIARHRLTAMLET
;
A
#
# COMPACT_ATOMS: atom_id res chain seq x y z
N MET A 1 15.36 37.77 -15.99
CA MET A 1 14.52 36.65 -16.45
C MET A 1 14.97 35.42 -15.67
N GLY A 2 14.45 35.05 -14.50
CA GLY A 2 13.08 35.09 -14.02
C GLY A 2 12.53 33.66 -13.90
N ALA A 3 13.29 32.73 -13.30
CA ALA A 3 12.84 31.35 -13.08
C ALA A 3 12.04 31.29 -11.78
N GLN A 4 10.71 31.23 -11.90
CA GLN A 4 9.79 31.02 -10.80
C GLN A 4 9.82 29.53 -10.42
N GLY A 5 10.41 29.23 -9.26
CA GLY A 5 10.33 27.91 -8.65
C GLY A 5 8.92 27.68 -8.09
N CYS A 6 8.25 26.64 -8.56
CA CYS A 6 7.04 26.12 -7.92
C CYS A 6 7.43 25.45 -6.60
N HIS A 7 7.24 26.15 -5.49
CA HIS A 7 7.26 25.57 -4.15
C HIS A 7 5.87 25.05 -3.79
N CYS A 8 5.70 23.74 -3.82
CA CYS A 8 4.53 23.08 -3.24
C CYS A 8 4.69 23.01 -1.72
N HIS A 9 4.14 23.99 -1.01
CA HIS A 9 3.95 23.91 0.44
C HIS A 9 2.83 22.92 0.75
N TYR A 10 3.18 21.71 1.19
CA TYR A 10 2.23 20.75 1.76
C TYR A 10 1.92 21.18 3.20
N ARG A 11 0.79 21.87 3.41
CA ARG A 11 0.34 22.29 4.73
C ARG A 11 -0.43 21.13 5.37
N VAL A 12 0.10 20.61 6.48
CA VAL A 12 -0.61 19.70 7.38
C VAL A 12 -1.89 20.39 7.82
N VAL A 13 -3.05 19.83 7.46
CA VAL A 13 -4.35 20.33 7.94
C VAL A 13 -4.58 19.75 9.33
N GLU A 14 -4.57 20.62 10.33
CA GLU A 14 -4.87 20.28 11.72
C GLU A 14 -6.31 19.76 11.88
N ARG A 15 -6.43 18.65 12.61
CA ARG A 15 -7.71 18.09 13.07
C ARG A 15 -8.49 19.15 13.84
N THR A 16 -9.74 19.41 13.44
CA THR A 16 -10.75 19.98 14.32
C THR A 16 -12.01 19.11 14.35
N GLN A 17 -12.66 19.13 15.51
CA GLN A 17 -13.52 18.12 16.11
C GLN A 17 -14.89 17.86 15.44
N LEU A 18 -15.34 16.61 15.62
CA LEU A 18 -16.69 16.12 15.93
C LEU A 18 -17.89 17.05 15.64
N SER A 19 -18.88 16.54 14.89
CA SER A 19 -20.23 16.29 15.45
C SER A 19 -21.12 15.39 14.56
N ILE A 20 -21.59 14.30 15.17
CA ILE A 20 -22.97 13.75 15.14
C ILE A 20 -23.44 13.07 13.84
N PHE A 21 -23.31 11.73 13.81
CA PHE A 21 -24.24 10.84 13.10
C PHE A 21 -25.17 10.18 14.13
N PRO A 22 -26.50 10.12 13.91
CA PRO A 22 -27.42 9.45 14.81
C PRO A 22 -27.18 7.93 14.81
N SER A 23 -27.18 7.32 15.99
CA SER A 23 -26.91 5.90 16.18
C SER A 23 -28.02 5.04 15.58
N LEU A 24 -27.69 4.26 14.56
CA LEU A 24 -28.49 3.10 14.19
C LEU A 24 -28.21 1.95 15.19
N PRO A 25 -29.23 1.35 15.83
CA PRO A 25 -29.02 0.23 16.73
C PRO A 25 -28.79 -1.05 15.91
N GLY A 26 -27.64 -1.69 16.08
CA GLY A 26 -27.48 -3.10 15.67
C GLY A 26 -26.19 -3.53 14.96
N PHE A 27 -25.15 -2.71 14.82
CA PHE A 27 -23.88 -3.18 14.26
C PHE A 27 -22.75 -3.16 15.29
N THR A 28 -22.68 -4.21 16.09
CA THR A 28 -21.49 -4.53 16.87
C THR A 28 -20.40 -4.96 15.90
N VAL A 29 -19.41 -4.09 15.60
CA VAL A 29 -18.14 -4.54 15.03
C VAL A 29 -17.36 -5.24 16.15
N LYS A 30 -17.73 -6.49 16.41
CA LYS A 30 -16.88 -7.43 17.14
C LYS A 30 -15.72 -7.74 16.19
N GLY A 31 -14.52 -7.29 16.55
CA GLY A 31 -13.28 -7.70 15.87
C GLY A 31 -13.29 -9.21 15.70
N LYS A 32 -13.14 -9.66 14.46
CA LYS A 32 -13.19 -11.08 14.11
C LYS A 32 -11.80 -11.62 13.80
N PRO A 33 -11.56 -12.90 14.17
CA PRO A 33 -10.29 -13.58 13.94
C PRO A 33 -10.01 -13.74 12.44
N ASN A 34 -8.73 -13.72 12.08
CA ASN A 34 -8.22 -14.19 10.78
C ASN A 34 -8.75 -15.62 10.53
N MET A 35 -9.90 -15.73 9.87
CA MET A 35 -10.39 -16.95 9.28
C MET A 35 -10.09 -16.80 7.80
N SER A 36 -9.05 -17.50 7.38
CA SER A 36 -8.71 -17.65 5.97
C SER A 36 -9.97 -18.06 5.18
N VAL A 37 -10.13 -17.51 3.98
CA VAL A 37 -11.35 -17.67 3.17
C VAL A 37 -10.99 -18.13 1.76
N THR A 38 -11.80 -19.00 1.16
CA THR A 38 -11.59 -19.39 -0.24
C THR A 38 -12.04 -18.28 -1.19
N LEU A 39 -11.43 -18.19 -2.37
CA LEU A 39 -11.85 -17.24 -3.41
C LEU A 39 -13.33 -17.42 -3.78
N GLU A 40 -13.79 -18.67 -3.84
CA GLU A 40 -15.18 -19.00 -4.16
C GLU A 40 -16.15 -18.41 -3.14
N THR A 41 -15.80 -18.47 -1.85
CA THR A 41 -16.61 -17.85 -0.80
C THR A 41 -16.60 -16.33 -0.94
N LEU A 42 -15.44 -15.71 -1.18
CA LEU A 42 -15.33 -14.26 -1.41
C LEU A 42 -16.18 -13.77 -2.59
N ASN A 43 -16.23 -14.54 -3.68
CA ASN A 43 -17.02 -14.22 -4.87
C ASN A 43 -18.51 -14.09 -4.56
N HIS A 44 -19.02 -14.86 -3.60
CA HIS A 44 -20.45 -14.95 -3.29
C HIS A 44 -20.89 -14.14 -2.06
N MET A 45 -19.96 -13.53 -1.33
CA MET A 45 -20.29 -12.69 -0.17
C MET A 45 -21.01 -11.40 -0.57
N PRO A 46 -21.86 -10.84 0.32
CA PRO A 46 -22.34 -9.47 0.17
C PRO A 46 -21.17 -8.48 0.02
N GLU A 47 -21.36 -7.41 -0.76
CA GLU A 47 -20.30 -6.43 -1.05
C GLU A 47 -19.58 -5.91 0.21
N ALA A 48 -20.34 -5.54 1.25
CA ALA A 48 -19.77 -5.05 2.49
C ALA A 48 -18.85 -6.08 3.17
N GLN A 49 -19.18 -7.37 3.08
CA GLN A 49 -18.34 -8.44 3.61
C GLN A 49 -17.11 -8.69 2.72
N PHE A 50 -17.26 -8.65 1.40
CA PHE A 50 -16.14 -8.74 0.47
C PHE A 50 -15.09 -7.64 0.72
N VAL A 51 -15.54 -6.39 0.87
CA VAL A 51 -14.66 -5.26 1.19
C VAL A 51 -13.99 -5.44 2.57
N SER A 52 -14.76 -5.86 3.57
CA SER A 52 -14.23 -6.09 4.93
C SER A 52 -13.21 -7.23 4.98
N GLN A 53 -13.39 -8.30 4.20
CA GLN A 53 -12.46 -9.43 4.19
C GLN A 53 -11.13 -9.12 3.49
N LEU A 54 -11.14 -8.15 2.58
CA LEU A 54 -9.96 -7.68 1.86
C LEU A 54 -9.44 -6.34 2.44
N GLU A 55 -9.84 -6.01 3.67
CA GLU A 55 -9.30 -4.85 4.38
C GLU A 55 -7.78 -5.01 4.55
N GLY A 56 -7.03 -3.96 4.20
CA GLY A 56 -5.57 -3.98 4.23
C GLY A 56 -4.91 -4.61 2.99
N LEU A 57 -5.68 -5.09 2.01
CA LEU A 57 -5.13 -5.56 0.72
C LEU A 57 -4.31 -4.46 0.04
N TYR A 58 -4.83 -3.23 0.06
CA TYR A 58 -4.12 -2.01 -0.29
C TYR A 58 -4.06 -1.09 0.92
N GLU A 59 -2.89 -0.55 1.21
CA GLU A 59 -2.64 0.26 2.40
C GLU A 59 -3.56 1.48 2.46
N HIS A 60 -4.39 1.58 3.51
CA HIS A 60 -5.36 2.66 3.74
C HIS A 60 -6.23 3.04 2.53
N SER A 61 -6.44 2.09 1.59
CA SER A 61 -7.06 2.36 0.28
C SER A 61 -8.23 1.40 -0.02
N PRO A 62 -9.29 1.37 0.82
CA PRO A 62 -10.43 0.46 0.63
C PRO A 62 -11.25 0.75 -0.63
N TRP A 63 -11.10 1.95 -1.21
CA TRP A 63 -11.79 2.35 -2.43
C TRP A 63 -11.51 1.39 -3.59
N ILE A 64 -10.29 0.85 -3.70
CA ILE A 64 -9.90 -0.05 -4.79
C ILE A 64 -10.76 -1.31 -4.75
N VAL A 65 -10.86 -1.95 -3.59
CA VAL A 65 -11.63 -3.18 -3.40
C VAL A 65 -13.12 -2.92 -3.55
N ARG A 66 -13.62 -1.83 -2.98
CA ARG A 66 -15.04 -1.44 -3.09
C ARG A 66 -15.44 -1.27 -4.55
N ASP A 67 -14.65 -0.54 -5.33
CA ASP A 67 -15.01 -0.17 -6.68
C ASP A 67 -14.92 -1.35 -7.66
N ILE A 68 -14.09 -2.36 -7.39
CA ILE A 68 -14.05 -3.60 -8.20
C ILE A 68 -15.04 -4.67 -7.74
N ALA A 69 -15.75 -4.47 -6.62
CA ALA A 69 -16.60 -5.52 -6.03
C ALA A 69 -17.74 -5.97 -6.96
N ALA A 70 -18.22 -5.08 -7.83
CA ALA A 70 -19.25 -5.39 -8.83
C ALA A 70 -18.74 -6.21 -10.02
N GLN A 71 -17.42 -6.43 -10.14
CA GLN A 71 -16.80 -7.21 -11.23
C GLN A 71 -16.63 -8.69 -10.88
N ARG A 72 -17.14 -9.10 -9.71
CA ARG A 72 -17.20 -10.51 -9.30
C ARG A 72 -18.19 -11.30 -10.19
N PRO A 73 -17.99 -12.62 -10.37
CA PRO A 73 -16.95 -13.44 -9.75
C PRO A 73 -15.58 -13.31 -10.44
N PHE A 74 -14.50 -13.36 -9.65
CA PHE A 74 -13.13 -13.48 -10.17
C PHE A 74 -12.77 -14.95 -10.39
N ALA A 75 -12.17 -15.25 -11.54
CA ALA A 75 -11.80 -16.62 -11.91
C ALA A 75 -10.60 -17.18 -11.12
N SER A 76 -9.72 -16.30 -10.61
CA SER A 76 -8.54 -16.66 -9.83
C SER A 76 -8.13 -15.51 -8.90
N PRO A 77 -7.29 -15.76 -7.88
CA PRO A 77 -6.71 -14.69 -7.07
C PRO A 77 -5.94 -13.68 -7.92
N ASP A 78 -5.26 -14.17 -8.96
CA ASP A 78 -4.55 -13.32 -9.91
C ASP A 78 -5.50 -12.41 -10.69
N ALA A 79 -6.64 -12.93 -11.15
CA ALA A 79 -7.64 -12.12 -11.85
C ALA A 79 -8.23 -11.00 -10.97
N LEU A 80 -8.36 -11.24 -9.66
CA LEU A 80 -8.76 -10.21 -8.70
C LEU A 80 -7.71 -9.09 -8.63
N ILE A 81 -6.44 -9.44 -8.45
CA ILE A 81 -5.35 -8.46 -8.37
C ILE A 81 -5.18 -7.71 -9.69
N ASP A 82 -5.24 -8.40 -10.82
CA ASP A 82 -5.09 -7.77 -12.14
C ASP A 82 -6.25 -6.79 -12.40
N THR A 83 -7.47 -7.13 -11.99
CA THR A 83 -8.62 -6.22 -12.04
C THR A 83 -8.40 -5.00 -11.14
N ALA A 84 -7.90 -5.21 -9.92
CA ALA A 84 -7.59 -4.13 -8.99
C ALA A 84 -6.48 -3.20 -9.52
N GLN A 85 -5.39 -3.74 -10.05
CA GLN A 85 -4.31 -2.96 -10.65
C GLN A 85 -4.80 -2.17 -11.86
N ALA A 86 -5.60 -2.79 -12.73
CA ALA A 86 -6.17 -2.10 -13.88
C ALA A 86 -7.13 -0.97 -13.46
N HIS A 87 -7.83 -1.10 -12.32
CA HIS A 87 -8.61 -0.01 -11.74
C HIS A 87 -7.71 1.13 -11.23
N VAL A 88 -6.65 0.81 -10.49
CA VAL A 88 -5.66 1.79 -10.00
C VAL A 88 -5.01 2.57 -11.15
N HIS A 89 -4.62 1.89 -12.23
CA HIS A 89 -4.02 2.56 -13.40
C HIS A 89 -4.97 3.51 -14.14
N ARG A 90 -6.29 3.30 -14.04
CA ARG A 90 -7.30 4.19 -14.63
C ARG A 90 -7.77 5.29 -13.68
N ALA A 91 -7.47 5.17 -12.39
CA ALA A 91 -7.75 6.23 -11.43
C ALA A 91 -6.98 7.51 -11.80
N ASP A 92 -7.46 8.65 -11.34
CA ASP A 92 -6.76 9.91 -11.57
C ASP A 92 -5.38 9.91 -10.88
N ALA A 93 -4.50 10.77 -11.37
CA ALA A 93 -3.11 10.87 -10.87
C ALA A 93 -3.05 11.18 -9.36
N ARG A 94 -4.07 11.85 -8.81
CA ARG A 94 -4.12 12.18 -7.39
C ARG A 94 -4.37 10.93 -6.55
N ALA A 95 -5.34 10.11 -6.94
CA ALA A 95 -5.64 8.84 -6.27
C ALA A 95 -4.46 7.85 -6.35
N GLN A 96 -3.76 7.81 -7.49
CA GLN A 96 -2.54 7.01 -7.64
C GLN A 96 -1.43 7.46 -6.68
N LEU A 97 -1.18 8.78 -6.60
CA LEU A 97 -0.17 9.32 -5.71
C LEU A 97 -0.57 9.15 -4.23
N ASP A 98 -1.83 9.35 -3.88
CA ASP A 98 -2.33 9.15 -2.52
C ASP A 98 -2.19 7.67 -2.11
N LEU A 99 -2.41 6.71 -3.02
CA LEU A 99 -2.13 5.29 -2.80
C LEU A 99 -0.65 5.02 -2.53
N ILE A 100 0.26 5.61 -3.32
CA ILE A 100 1.71 5.46 -3.10
C ILE A 100 2.09 6.04 -1.73
N CYS A 101 1.61 7.24 -1.41
CA CYS A 101 1.89 7.92 -0.15
C CYS A 101 1.27 7.24 1.07
N ALA A 102 0.23 6.42 0.89
CA ALA A 102 -0.34 5.62 1.96
C ALA A 102 0.60 4.50 2.41
N HIS A 103 1.53 4.06 1.56
CA HIS A 103 2.47 2.99 1.89
C HIS A 103 3.54 3.51 2.86
N PRO A 104 3.77 2.82 4.00
CA PRO A 104 4.81 3.21 4.92
C PRO A 104 6.19 2.98 4.32
N GLU A 105 7.13 3.81 4.74
CA GLU A 105 8.51 3.66 4.28
C GLU A 105 9.16 2.40 4.82
N LEU A 106 9.97 1.80 3.95
CA LEU A 106 10.75 0.63 4.29
C LEU A 106 11.82 0.97 5.33
N GLY A 107 11.85 0.23 6.43
CA GLY A 107 12.82 0.44 7.51
C GLY A 107 12.45 1.57 8.48
N ASP A 108 11.20 2.04 8.47
CA ASP A 108 10.71 2.90 9.54
C ASP A 108 10.73 2.11 10.87
N ARG A 109 11.46 2.65 11.87
CA ARG A 109 11.58 2.07 13.21
C ARG A 109 10.24 2.05 13.96
N GLN A 110 9.20 2.67 13.41
CA GLN A 110 7.83 2.61 13.89
C GLN A 110 7.07 1.38 13.37
N LEU A 111 7.72 0.21 13.26
CA LEU A 111 7.05 -1.07 12.96
C LEU A 111 5.74 -1.24 13.77
N ALA A 112 5.72 -0.82 15.04
CA ALA A 112 4.53 -0.88 15.89
C ALA A 112 3.34 0.03 15.48
N ARG A 113 3.57 1.03 14.62
CA ARG A 113 2.53 1.92 14.06
C ARG A 113 2.07 1.53 12.66
N LEU A 114 2.72 0.53 12.05
CA LEU A 114 2.34 0.00 10.74
C LEU A 114 1.13 -0.92 10.86
N THR A 115 0.35 -1.04 9.79
CA THR A 115 -0.69 -2.07 9.70
C THR A 115 -0.08 -3.47 9.88
N PRO A 116 -0.86 -4.47 10.37
CA PRO A 116 -0.35 -5.82 10.54
C PRO A 116 0.29 -6.43 9.28
N ALA A 117 -0.26 -6.13 8.10
CA ALA A 117 0.29 -6.55 6.81
C ALA A 117 1.68 -5.94 6.56
N SER A 118 1.81 -4.62 6.72
CA SER A 118 3.08 -3.91 6.57
C SER A 118 4.15 -4.39 7.56
N GLN A 119 3.77 -4.75 8.79
CA GLN A 119 4.69 -5.34 9.77
C GLN A 119 5.24 -6.70 9.34
N ALA A 120 4.36 -7.58 8.82
CA ALA A 120 4.77 -8.91 8.37
C ALA A 120 5.76 -8.81 7.19
N GLU A 121 5.49 -7.91 6.24
CA GLU A 121 6.35 -7.64 5.08
C GLU A 121 7.74 -7.16 5.51
N GLN A 122 7.82 -6.13 6.36
CA GLN A 122 9.10 -5.55 6.75
C GLN A 122 9.96 -6.46 7.64
N ARG A 123 9.34 -7.30 8.49
CA ARG A 123 10.09 -8.28 9.31
C ARG A 123 10.80 -9.32 8.44
N GLY A 124 10.16 -9.76 7.35
CA GLY A 124 10.75 -10.74 6.42
C GLY A 124 11.96 -10.21 5.63
N ALA A 125 12.14 -8.89 5.56
CA ALA A 125 13.17 -8.26 4.75
C ALA A 125 14.57 -8.22 5.40
N GLY A 126 14.72 -8.59 6.69
CA GLY A 126 16.03 -8.65 7.37
C GLY A 126 16.75 -7.29 7.54
N LEU A 127 16.07 -6.17 7.28
CA LEU A 127 16.68 -4.83 7.26
C LEU A 127 17.04 -4.29 8.64
N ALA A 128 16.47 -4.83 9.71
CA ALA A 128 16.64 -4.35 11.08
C ALA A 128 17.87 -4.91 11.81
N GLU A 129 18.60 -5.84 11.18
CA GLU A 129 19.69 -6.59 11.83
C GLU A 129 21.06 -5.88 11.75
N ASP A 130 21.19 -4.84 10.93
CA ASP A 130 22.44 -4.10 10.70
C ASP A 130 22.20 -2.59 10.71
N GLN A 131 22.91 -1.89 11.61
CA GLN A 131 22.77 -0.44 11.80
C GLN A 131 23.33 0.37 10.62
N GLU A 132 24.43 -0.06 10.00
CA GLU A 132 25.01 0.61 8.84
C GLU A 132 24.05 0.53 7.65
N ARG A 133 23.48 -0.65 7.45
CA ARG A 133 22.48 -0.89 6.42
C ARG A 133 21.24 -0.02 6.61
N LEU A 134 20.75 0.10 7.85
CA LEU A 134 19.59 0.91 8.18
C LEU A 134 19.85 2.41 7.95
N GLU A 135 21.06 2.89 8.26
CA GLU A 135 21.48 4.27 7.99
C GLU A 135 21.57 4.55 6.49
N ARG A 136 22.14 3.62 5.71
CA ARG A 136 22.17 3.73 4.24
C ARG A 136 20.75 3.76 3.65
N LEU A 137 19.87 2.87 4.10
CA LEU A 137 18.47 2.85 3.65
C LEU A 137 17.76 4.18 3.96
N ARG A 138 17.98 4.75 5.15
CA ARG A 138 17.40 6.06 5.53
C ARG A 138 17.87 7.18 4.62
N ALA A 139 19.16 7.25 4.35
CA ALA A 139 19.72 8.26 3.45
C ALA A 139 19.15 8.12 2.03
N LEU A 140 18.98 6.89 1.55
CA LEU A 140 18.40 6.61 0.23
C LEU A 140 16.90 6.96 0.19
N ASN A 141 16.12 6.61 1.21
CA ASN A 141 14.71 7.01 1.32
C ASN A 141 14.55 8.54 1.34
N GLU A 142 15.40 9.25 2.10
CA GLU A 142 15.36 10.71 2.12
C GLU A 142 15.68 11.31 0.74
N ALA A 143 16.71 10.80 0.06
CA ALA A 143 17.06 11.23 -1.29
C ALA A 143 15.93 10.94 -2.29
N TYR A 144 15.31 9.77 -2.18
CA TYR A 144 14.18 9.35 -3.02
C TYR A 144 12.98 10.28 -2.82
N ARG A 145 12.57 10.54 -1.58
CA ARG A 145 11.48 11.48 -1.27
C ARG A 145 11.79 12.89 -1.78
N ARG A 146 13.01 13.39 -1.57
CA ARG A 146 13.41 14.72 -2.02
C ARG A 146 13.32 14.86 -3.55
N ARG A 147 13.59 13.79 -4.29
CA ARG A 147 13.52 13.81 -5.75
C ARG A 147 12.09 13.63 -6.27
N HIS A 148 11.37 12.64 -5.75
CA HIS A 148 10.11 12.19 -6.34
C HIS A 148 8.87 12.75 -5.65
N GLY A 149 8.98 13.17 -4.39
CA GLY A 149 7.88 13.70 -3.60
C GLY A 149 6.98 12.64 -2.96
N PHE A 150 7.33 11.36 -3.06
CA PHE A 150 6.59 10.22 -2.51
C PHE A 150 7.57 9.14 -1.97
N PRO A 151 7.11 8.21 -1.11
CA PRO A 151 7.98 7.19 -0.53
C PRO A 151 8.45 6.15 -1.56
N PHE A 152 9.60 5.54 -1.30
CA PHE A 152 10.06 4.39 -2.08
C PHE A 152 9.24 3.15 -1.72
N VAL A 153 8.60 2.54 -2.72
CA VAL A 153 7.80 1.32 -2.55
C VAL A 153 8.41 0.17 -3.36
N ILE A 154 8.58 -0.99 -2.72
CA ILE A 154 9.05 -2.23 -3.33
C ILE A 154 8.41 -3.43 -2.64
N ALA A 155 8.04 -4.45 -3.42
CA ALA A 155 7.66 -5.74 -2.85
C ALA A 155 8.92 -6.45 -2.33
N VAL A 156 9.00 -6.62 -1.01
CA VAL A 156 10.21 -7.17 -0.34
C VAL A 156 10.27 -8.70 -0.32
N ALA A 157 9.18 -9.39 -0.66
CA ALA A 157 9.12 -10.85 -0.62
C ALA A 157 10.18 -11.48 -1.54
N GLY A 158 11.05 -12.31 -0.96
CA GLY A 158 12.14 -12.99 -1.67
C GLY A 158 13.36 -12.11 -1.99
N LEU A 159 13.40 -10.86 -1.54
CA LEU A 159 14.55 -9.98 -1.73
C LEU A 159 15.47 -9.98 -0.51
N THR A 160 16.77 -9.89 -0.76
CA THR A 160 17.75 -9.64 0.30
C THR A 160 17.81 -8.15 0.63
N PRO A 161 18.26 -7.78 1.85
CA PRO A 161 18.53 -6.39 2.21
C PRO A 161 19.41 -5.64 1.19
N GLU A 162 20.45 -6.30 0.67
CA GLU A 162 21.38 -5.74 -0.33
C GLU A 162 20.69 -5.51 -1.67
N THR A 163 19.78 -6.41 -2.06
CA THR A 163 19.00 -6.27 -3.29
C THR A 163 18.07 -5.07 -3.20
N ILE A 164 17.44 -4.85 -2.04
CA ILE A 164 16.59 -3.69 -1.78
C ILE A 164 17.38 -2.38 -1.92
N LEU A 165 18.57 -2.31 -1.30
CA LEU A 165 19.44 -1.14 -1.40
C LEU A 165 19.88 -0.86 -2.84
N ALA A 166 20.27 -1.89 -3.59
CA ALA A 166 20.65 -1.75 -4.99
C ALA A 166 19.46 -1.28 -5.86
N MET A 167 18.23 -1.71 -5.53
CA MET A 167 17.03 -1.31 -6.25
C MET A 167 16.67 0.16 -6.04
N ILE A 168 16.71 0.68 -4.81
CA ILE A 168 16.48 2.11 -4.58
C ILE A 168 17.57 2.97 -5.24
N GLU A 169 18.84 2.53 -5.22
CA GLU A 169 19.94 3.23 -5.90
C GLU A 169 19.75 3.27 -7.42
N LYS A 170 19.36 2.15 -8.02
CA LYS A 170 19.09 2.05 -9.46
C LYS A 170 17.87 2.88 -9.88
N ARG A 171 16.86 2.98 -9.02
CA ARG A 171 15.60 3.68 -9.30
C ARG A 171 15.67 5.17 -9.05
N LEU A 172 16.46 5.60 -8.06
CA LEU A 172 16.64 7.00 -7.67
C LEU A 172 16.93 7.95 -8.85
N PRO A 173 17.76 7.65 -9.86
CA PRO A 173 18.02 8.61 -10.94
C PRO A 173 16.92 8.70 -12.02
N ARG A 174 15.86 7.87 -11.98
CA ARG A 174 14.78 7.88 -12.97
C ARG A 174 13.92 9.15 -12.87
N ASP A 175 13.10 9.42 -13.86
CA ASP A 175 12.08 10.47 -13.79
C ASP A 175 10.89 10.01 -12.91
N SER A 176 10.12 10.98 -12.39
CA SER A 176 9.05 10.69 -11.43
C SER A 176 7.85 9.96 -12.05
N ASP A 177 7.55 10.16 -13.34
CA ASP A 177 6.41 9.50 -14.00
C ASP A 177 6.69 7.99 -14.19
N THR A 178 7.93 7.66 -14.57
CA THR A 178 8.42 6.27 -14.59
C THR A 178 8.35 5.66 -13.19
N GLU A 179 8.71 6.41 -12.15
CA GLU A 179 8.71 5.90 -10.78
C GLU A 179 7.32 5.78 -10.15
N ILE A 180 6.34 6.60 -10.55
CA ILE A 180 4.94 6.38 -10.22
C ILE A 180 4.48 5.04 -10.80
N THR A 181 4.75 4.82 -12.10
CA THR A 181 4.36 3.58 -12.79
C THR A 181 5.00 2.34 -12.13
N GLU A 182 6.30 2.40 -11.84
CA GLU A 182 7.01 1.33 -11.13
C GLU A 182 6.44 1.12 -9.73
N SER A 183 6.18 2.19 -8.97
CA SER A 183 5.65 2.08 -7.61
C SER A 183 4.26 1.42 -7.60
N LEU A 184 3.38 1.77 -8.53
CA LEU A 184 2.07 1.11 -8.66
C LEU A 184 2.19 -0.37 -9.02
N MET A 185 3.18 -0.75 -9.84
CA MET A 185 3.48 -2.16 -10.12
C MET A 185 3.94 -2.90 -8.86
N GLN A 186 4.85 -2.30 -8.08
CA GLN A 186 5.31 -2.87 -6.81
C GLN A 186 4.16 -3.02 -5.80
N ILE A 187 3.25 -2.05 -5.74
CA ILE A 187 2.05 -2.13 -4.90
C ILE A 187 1.15 -3.31 -5.29
N GLY A 188 1.02 -3.61 -6.58
CA GLY A 188 0.29 -4.80 -7.00
C GLY A 188 0.97 -6.12 -6.63
N HIS A 189 2.30 -6.17 -6.66
CA HIS A 189 3.05 -7.32 -6.15
C HIS A 189 2.86 -7.50 -4.63
N ILE A 190 2.86 -6.40 -3.87
CA ILE A 190 2.53 -6.38 -2.44
C ILE A 190 1.10 -6.90 -2.23
N ALA A 191 0.11 -6.37 -2.96
CA ALA A 191 -1.28 -6.78 -2.86
C ALA A 191 -1.45 -8.28 -3.18
N ARG A 192 -0.74 -8.80 -4.18
CA ARG A 192 -0.76 -10.25 -4.51
C ARG A 192 -0.24 -11.09 -3.35
N HIS A 193 0.87 -10.69 -2.74
CA HIS A 193 1.42 -11.38 -1.58
C HIS A 193 0.47 -11.35 -0.38
N ARG A 194 -0.15 -10.20 -0.10
CA ARG A 194 -1.17 -10.04 0.94
C ARG A 194 -2.39 -10.93 0.68
N LEU A 195 -2.90 -10.95 -0.56
CA LEU A 195 -4.04 -11.77 -0.92
C LEU A 195 -3.76 -13.26 -0.70
N THR A 196 -2.58 -13.75 -1.08
CA THR A 196 -2.19 -15.15 -0.83
C THR A 196 -2.22 -15.48 0.67
N ALA A 197 -1.82 -14.55 1.54
CA ALA A 197 -1.88 -14.75 2.99
C ALA A 197 -3.32 -14.67 3.57
N MET A 198 -4.25 -14.03 2.86
CA MET A 198 -5.66 -13.92 3.25
C MET A 198 -6.50 -15.13 2.80
N LEU A 199 -6.10 -15.79 1.70
CA LEU A 199 -6.84 -16.90 1.12
C LEU A 199 -6.43 -18.27 1.70
N GLU A 200 -7.39 -19.17 1.82
CA GLU A 200 -7.10 -20.60 1.97
C GLU A 200 -6.70 -21.20 0.63
N THR A 201 -5.57 -21.91 0.61
CA THR A 201 -5.20 -22.86 -0.45
C THR A 201 -6.03 -24.14 -0.39
#